data_AF-A0AA37P0I2-F1
#
_entry.id   AF-A0AA37P0I2-F1
#
_cell.length_a   1.000
_cell.length_b   1.000
_cell.length_c   1.000
_cell.angle_alpha   90.00
_cell.angle_beta   90.00
_cell.angle_gamma   90.00
#
_symmetry.space_group_name_H-M   'P 1'
#
loop_
_entity.id
_entity.type
_entity.pdbx_description
1 polymer ?
#
loop_
_entity_poly.entity_id
_entity_poly.type
_entity_poly.pdbx_seq_one_letter_code
_entity_poly.pdbx_strand_id
1 'polypeptide(L)'
;MSLYSHALPSPSQSDPHQLPWSLCPFPPCDIQPRPLQMCIPRPRRHRAQTYTSPLKNIPYQRLASPPPTPRMAPRPIPAPVPVVAAAAGAAAPLPHPSASRVSSQHERLLLELLPFKDAAAFHAWLGSHFVRGSWNEFYADYLSRAVATGAGPSSVPEPDKTRTAQTAREALNVRKAKFLVHHPDKTGWAAEDHYARFIVTLVADNMLQNLWSESEWKKRGLDIAKAAYEVLVFLKATMVYADPNPPSYSA
;
A
#
# COMPACT_ATOMS: atom_id res chain seq x y z
N MET A 1 24.00 12.83 -76.12
CA MET A 1 24.15 11.42 -76.53
C MET A 1 23.29 10.58 -75.60
N SER A 2 22.17 10.09 -76.13
CA SER A 2 21.32 9.07 -75.51
C SER A 2 22.13 7.81 -75.22
N LEU A 3 21.75 7.05 -74.20
CA LEU A 3 21.21 5.71 -74.38
C LEU A 3 20.44 5.27 -73.12
N TYR A 4 19.17 4.94 -73.35
CA TYR A 4 18.24 4.22 -72.49
C TYR A 4 18.63 2.73 -72.40
N SER A 5 18.28 2.07 -71.30
CA SER A 5 17.83 0.65 -71.21
C SER A 5 17.17 0.47 -69.83
N HIS A 6 15.83 0.53 -69.70
CA HIS A 6 14.83 -0.55 -69.87
C HIS A 6 15.24 -1.88 -69.20
N ALA A 7 14.57 -2.25 -68.10
CA ALA A 7 13.40 -3.17 -68.03
C ALA A 7 13.85 -4.64 -67.99
N LEU A 8 13.30 -5.62 -67.26
CA LEU A 8 12.11 -5.83 -66.41
C LEU A 8 12.35 -7.23 -65.73
N PRO A 9 11.48 -7.72 -64.84
CA PRO A 9 11.76 -8.81 -63.89
C PRO A 9 11.61 -10.20 -64.50
N SER A 10 12.16 -11.21 -63.81
CA SER A 10 11.76 -12.61 -64.02
C SER A 10 10.92 -13.15 -62.85
N PRO A 11 9.80 -13.81 -63.16
CA PRO A 11 8.86 -14.43 -62.22
C PRO A 11 9.19 -15.93 -62.00
N SER A 12 8.25 -16.64 -61.36
CA SER A 12 8.16 -18.11 -61.25
C SER A 12 8.82 -18.67 -59.97
N GLN A 13 8.21 -19.50 -59.14
CA GLN A 13 6.93 -20.22 -59.21
C GLN A 13 6.69 -20.90 -57.84
N SER A 14 5.42 -21.01 -57.44
CA SER A 14 4.74 -22.20 -56.88
C SER A 14 5.58 -23.18 -56.02
N ASP A 15 5.16 -23.64 -54.84
CA ASP A 15 3.84 -24.24 -54.56
C ASP A 15 3.72 -24.62 -53.05
N PRO A 16 2.59 -25.19 -52.58
CA PRO A 16 2.03 -24.91 -51.26
C PRO A 16 2.07 -26.13 -50.34
N HIS A 17 2.16 -25.88 -49.04
CA HIS A 17 1.69 -26.86 -48.06
C HIS A 17 0.67 -26.18 -47.14
N GLN A 18 -0.54 -26.01 -47.69
CA GLN A 18 -1.74 -26.07 -46.89
C GLN A 18 -1.93 -27.54 -46.47
N LEU A 19 -1.79 -27.82 -45.19
CA LEU A 19 -2.32 -29.05 -44.59
C LEU A 19 -3.73 -28.74 -44.06
N PRO A 20 -4.75 -29.55 -44.43
CA PRO A 20 -6.11 -29.37 -43.99
C PRO A 20 -6.28 -29.92 -42.57
N TRP A 21 -6.55 -29.05 -41.60
CA TRP A 21 -7.07 -29.49 -40.31
C TRP A 21 -8.59 -29.65 -40.45
N SER A 22 -8.94 -30.85 -40.88
CA SER A 22 -10.31 -31.37 -40.90
C SER A 22 -10.95 -31.29 -39.51
N LEU A 23 -12.06 -30.56 -39.47
CA LEU A 23 -13.33 -30.95 -38.85
C LEU A 23 -13.27 -32.17 -37.91
N CYS A 24 -13.22 -31.91 -36.59
CA CYS A 24 -13.73 -32.82 -35.58
C CYS A 24 -15.05 -32.27 -35.04
N PRO A 25 -16.20 -32.92 -35.30
CA PRO A 25 -17.44 -32.64 -34.60
C PRO A 25 -17.39 -33.31 -33.22
N PHE A 26 -17.24 -32.50 -32.17
CA PHE A 26 -17.43 -32.99 -30.80
C PHE A 26 -18.93 -33.20 -30.53
N PRO A 27 -19.35 -34.38 -30.04
CA PRO A 27 -20.72 -34.59 -29.60
C PRO A 27 -21.00 -33.85 -28.28
N PRO A 28 -22.23 -33.37 -28.04
CA PRO A 28 -22.62 -32.80 -26.76
C PRO A 28 -22.82 -33.93 -25.75
N CYS A 29 -21.88 -34.10 -24.81
CA CYS A 29 -22.14 -34.86 -23.61
C CYS A 29 -22.95 -33.99 -22.65
N ASP A 30 -24.28 -34.15 -22.74
CA ASP A 30 -25.22 -33.83 -21.67
C ASP A 30 -24.89 -34.70 -20.45
N ILE A 31 -24.13 -34.15 -19.51
CA ILE A 31 -24.04 -34.69 -18.15
C ILE A 31 -24.45 -33.56 -17.22
N GLN A 32 -25.73 -33.56 -16.86
CA GLN A 32 -26.18 -32.82 -15.70
C GLN A 32 -25.51 -33.36 -14.44
N PRO A 33 -24.73 -32.57 -13.69
CA PRO A 33 -24.45 -32.90 -12.32
C PRO A 33 -25.75 -32.72 -11.53
N ARG A 34 -26.42 -33.82 -11.19
CA ARG A 34 -27.41 -33.81 -10.11
C ARG A 34 -26.72 -33.23 -8.87
N PRO A 35 -27.35 -32.27 -8.16
CA PRO A 35 -26.82 -31.85 -6.89
C PRO A 35 -26.93 -33.05 -5.93
N LEU A 36 -25.80 -33.66 -5.61
CA LEU A 36 -25.71 -34.43 -4.37
C LEU A 36 -25.94 -33.41 -3.25
N GLN A 37 -27.16 -33.39 -2.73
CA GLN A 37 -27.51 -32.81 -1.45
C GLN A 37 -26.59 -33.45 -0.41
N MET A 38 -25.43 -32.85 -0.18
CA MET A 38 -24.71 -33.09 1.06
C MET A 38 -25.54 -32.46 2.16
N CYS A 39 -26.20 -33.31 2.95
CA CYS A 39 -26.80 -32.95 4.22
C CYS A 39 -25.70 -32.37 5.12
N ILE A 40 -25.51 -31.06 5.09
CA ILE A 40 -24.71 -30.34 6.08
C ILE A 40 -25.38 -30.59 7.43
N PRO A 41 -24.71 -31.22 8.41
CA PRO A 41 -25.26 -31.33 9.75
C PRO A 41 -25.48 -29.90 10.28
N ARG A 42 -26.74 -29.56 10.59
CA ARG A 42 -27.06 -28.28 11.25
C ARG A 42 -26.16 -28.12 12.48
N PRO A 43 -25.55 -26.95 12.70
CA PRO A 43 -24.92 -26.63 13.96
C PRO A 43 -25.95 -26.80 15.08
N ARG A 44 -25.71 -27.79 15.96
CA ARG A 44 -26.50 -28.03 17.15
C ARG A 44 -26.38 -26.78 18.02
N ARG A 45 -27.45 -25.99 18.11
CA ARG A 45 -27.54 -24.87 19.08
C ARG A 45 -27.25 -25.44 20.46
N HIS A 46 -26.10 -25.10 21.02
CA HIS A 46 -25.86 -25.26 22.44
C HIS A 46 -26.77 -24.27 23.16
N ARG A 47 -27.86 -24.83 23.71
CA ARG A 47 -28.72 -24.18 24.69
C ARG A 47 -27.83 -23.80 25.88
N ALA A 48 -27.80 -22.51 26.22
CA ALA A 48 -27.16 -22.06 27.44
C ALA A 48 -27.85 -22.77 28.62
N GLN A 49 -27.11 -23.67 29.28
CA GLN A 49 -27.51 -24.20 30.57
C GLN A 49 -27.29 -23.09 31.59
N THR A 50 -28.39 -22.53 32.08
CA THR A 50 -28.45 -21.80 33.33
C THR A 50 -28.10 -22.76 34.46
N TYR A 51 -26.82 -22.82 34.82
CA TYR A 51 -26.40 -23.36 36.10
C TYR A 51 -26.42 -22.23 37.13
N THR A 52 -27.49 -22.23 37.91
CA THR A 52 -27.54 -21.61 39.23
C THR A 52 -26.54 -22.32 40.15
N SER A 53 -25.48 -21.64 40.54
CA SER A 53 -24.64 -22.04 41.67
C SER A 53 -24.79 -21.02 42.81
N PRO A 54 -25.21 -21.46 44.02
CA PRO A 54 -25.33 -20.59 45.18
C PRO A 54 -24.08 -20.73 46.06
N LEU A 55 -23.15 -19.79 45.98
CA LEU A 55 -22.04 -19.68 46.94
C LEU A 55 -21.81 -18.18 47.22
N LYS A 56 -22.46 -17.69 48.28
CA LYS A 56 -21.87 -17.44 49.61
C LYS A 56 -20.83 -16.32 49.59
N ASN A 57 -21.31 -15.15 50.02
CA ASN A 57 -20.64 -14.18 50.90
C ASN A 57 -19.11 -14.24 50.93
N ILE A 58 -18.49 -13.40 50.10
CA ILE A 58 -17.15 -12.88 50.37
C ILE A 58 -17.33 -11.37 50.58
N PRO A 59 -17.00 -10.84 51.77
CA PRO A 59 -17.10 -9.40 52.02
C PRO A 59 -16.10 -8.68 51.12
N TYR A 60 -16.59 -7.62 50.47
CA TYR A 60 -15.78 -6.66 49.73
C TYR A 60 -14.62 -6.17 50.61
N GLN A 61 -13.42 -6.72 50.42
CA GLN A 61 -12.21 -6.03 50.82
C GLN A 61 -12.02 -4.87 49.84
N ARG A 62 -12.40 -3.71 50.35
CA ARG A 62 -12.16 -2.39 49.79
C ARG A 62 -10.64 -2.23 49.55
N LEU A 63 -10.18 -2.51 48.33
CA LEU A 63 -8.84 -2.13 47.91
C LEU A 63 -8.72 -0.60 48.06
N ALA A 64 -7.73 -0.21 48.85
CA ALA A 64 -7.46 1.14 49.24
C ALA A 64 -7.35 2.06 48.01
N SER A 65 -7.88 3.27 48.16
CA SER A 65 -7.78 4.38 47.23
C SER A 65 -6.33 4.57 46.75
N PRO A 66 -6.11 5.00 45.49
CA PRO A 66 -4.79 5.38 45.03
C PRO A 66 -4.22 6.51 45.91
N PRO A 67 -2.89 6.52 46.18
CA PRO A 67 -2.28 7.58 46.97
C PRO A 67 -2.42 8.94 46.26
N PRO A 68 -2.61 10.04 47.01
CA PRO A 68 -2.66 11.37 46.43
C PRO A 68 -1.34 11.70 45.74
N THR A 69 -1.42 12.06 44.46
CA THR A 69 -0.31 12.58 43.66
C THR A 69 0.34 13.79 44.34
N PRO A 70 1.69 13.87 44.40
CA PRO A 70 2.37 15.07 44.87
C PRO A 70 2.06 16.25 43.95
N ARG A 71 1.52 17.31 44.56
CA ARG A 71 1.22 18.62 43.97
C ARG A 71 2.52 19.25 43.47
N MET A 72 2.73 19.30 42.16
CA MET A 72 3.81 20.11 41.57
C MET A 72 3.53 21.58 41.89
N ALA A 73 4.45 22.21 42.63
CA ALA A 73 4.45 23.64 42.85
C ALA A 73 4.65 24.37 41.50
N PRO A 74 4.01 25.53 41.28
CA PRO A 74 4.27 26.36 40.11
C PRO A 74 5.74 26.80 40.10
N ARG A 75 6.43 26.53 38.99
CA ARG A 75 7.78 27.04 38.74
C ARG A 75 7.72 28.58 38.69
N PRO A 76 8.58 29.30 39.43
CA PRO A 76 8.63 30.76 39.37
C PRO A 76 8.97 31.26 37.96
N ILE A 77 8.18 32.22 37.49
CA ILE A 77 8.42 33.01 36.29
C ILE A 77 9.54 34.02 36.62
N PRO A 78 10.66 34.08 35.87
CA PRO A 78 11.50 35.26 35.84
C PRO A 78 10.91 36.31 34.88
N ALA A 79 10.84 37.54 35.37
CA ALA A 79 10.40 38.75 34.67
C ALA A 79 11.36 39.15 33.52
N PRO A 80 10.94 40.04 32.59
CA PRO A 80 11.68 40.34 31.36
C PRO A 80 12.83 41.31 31.65
N VAL A 81 13.98 41.06 31.04
CA VAL A 81 15.09 42.02 30.93
C VAL A 81 15.45 42.23 29.46
N PRO A 82 15.89 43.44 29.07
CA PRO A 82 15.78 43.95 27.72
C PRO A 82 16.94 43.54 26.80
N VAL A 83 16.66 43.74 25.51
CA VAL A 83 17.48 43.58 24.31
C VAL A 83 18.93 44.06 24.47
N VAL A 84 19.87 43.21 24.09
CA VAL A 84 21.16 43.66 23.52
C VAL A 84 21.45 42.82 22.28
N ALA A 85 21.46 43.48 21.14
CA ALA A 85 21.87 42.92 19.86
C ALA A 85 23.40 42.79 19.81
N ALA A 86 23.91 41.65 19.36
CA ALA A 86 25.19 41.57 18.67
C ALA A 86 25.27 40.29 17.84
N ALA A 87 25.60 40.47 16.57
CA ALA A 87 25.69 39.47 15.53
C ALA A 87 26.86 38.49 15.74
N ALA A 88 26.67 37.23 15.35
CA ALA A 88 27.63 36.43 14.59
C ALA A 88 27.09 35.04 14.28
N GLY A 89 26.91 34.77 12.99
CA GLY A 89 27.18 33.49 12.31
C GLY A 89 26.80 32.18 13.00
N ALA A 90 25.57 31.73 12.77
CA ALA A 90 25.27 30.31 12.60
C ALA A 90 23.99 30.19 11.78
N ALA A 91 24.14 30.03 10.46
CA ALA A 91 23.04 29.67 9.59
C ALA A 91 22.57 28.27 9.98
N ALA A 92 21.54 28.20 10.82
CA ALA A 92 20.72 27.00 10.95
C ALA A 92 20.11 26.69 9.56
N PRO A 93 20.07 25.42 9.13
CA PRO A 93 19.41 25.09 7.88
C PRO A 93 17.91 25.36 8.04
N LEU A 94 17.42 26.38 7.36
CA LEU A 94 15.99 26.66 7.21
C LEU A 94 15.32 25.44 6.55
N PRO A 95 14.21 24.92 7.09
CA PRO A 95 13.44 23.90 6.40
C PRO A 95 12.93 24.47 5.07
N HIS A 96 13.20 23.77 3.98
CA HIS A 96 12.90 24.23 2.63
C HIS A 96 11.40 24.54 2.45
N PRO A 97 10.99 25.79 2.15
CA PRO A 97 9.58 26.14 1.94
C PRO A 97 8.98 25.49 0.68
N SER A 98 9.82 24.99 -0.23
CA SER A 98 9.41 24.34 -1.48
C SER A 98 8.84 22.94 -1.26
N ALA A 99 9.44 22.15 -0.35
CA ALA A 99 8.97 20.79 -0.05
C ALA A 99 7.57 20.80 0.57
N SER A 100 7.33 21.76 1.47
CA SER A 100 6.02 21.95 2.11
C SER A 100 4.93 22.36 1.09
N ARG A 101 5.24 23.26 0.14
CA ARG A 101 4.26 23.69 -0.89
C ARG A 101 3.94 22.59 -1.90
N VAL A 102 4.94 21.85 -2.36
CA VAL A 102 4.75 20.71 -3.29
C VAL A 102 3.95 19.60 -2.59
N SER A 103 4.22 19.35 -1.31
CA SER A 103 3.43 18.41 -0.49
C SER A 103 1.96 18.82 -0.41
N SER A 104 1.63 20.10 -0.16
CA SER A 104 0.23 20.55 -0.10
C SER A 104 -0.50 20.46 -1.44
N GLN A 105 0.20 20.68 -2.56
CA GLN A 105 -0.39 20.48 -3.89
C GLN A 105 -0.66 19.01 -4.16
N HIS A 106 0.28 18.13 -3.79
CA HIS A 106 0.11 16.69 -3.95
C HIS A 106 -1.02 16.14 -3.05
N GLU A 107 -1.13 16.63 -1.82
CA GLU A 107 -2.24 16.31 -0.93
C GLU A 107 -3.60 16.65 -1.55
N ARG A 108 -3.73 17.85 -2.13
CA ARG A 108 -4.97 18.25 -2.83
C ARG A 108 -5.30 17.31 -3.98
N LEU A 109 -4.30 16.94 -4.79
CA LEU A 109 -4.49 15.97 -5.87
C LEU A 109 -4.97 14.61 -5.33
N LEU A 110 -4.41 14.14 -4.22
CA LEU A 110 -4.81 12.88 -3.61
C LEU A 110 -6.24 12.92 -3.07
N LEU A 111 -6.68 14.05 -2.52
CA LEU A 111 -8.08 14.25 -2.12
C LEU A 111 -9.05 14.25 -3.30
N GLU A 112 -8.60 14.63 -4.51
CA GLU A 112 -9.40 14.55 -5.73
C GLU A 112 -9.46 13.12 -6.30
N LEU A 113 -8.43 12.30 -6.06
CA LEU A 113 -8.32 10.93 -6.57
C LEU A 113 -8.96 9.87 -5.66
N LEU A 114 -8.97 10.13 -4.35
CA LEU A 114 -9.42 9.20 -3.32
C LEU A 114 -10.80 9.61 -2.79
N PRO A 115 -11.59 8.67 -2.25
CA PRO A 115 -12.95 8.96 -1.78
C PRO A 115 -12.99 9.66 -0.41
N PHE A 116 -12.13 10.65 -0.18
CA PHE A 116 -12.09 11.44 1.04
C PHE A 116 -12.72 12.82 0.81
N LYS A 117 -13.55 13.26 1.76
CA LYS A 117 -14.25 14.56 1.68
C LYS A 117 -13.47 15.70 2.32
N ASP A 118 -12.55 15.38 3.23
CA ASP A 118 -11.74 16.34 3.96
C ASP A 118 -10.33 15.78 4.22
N ALA A 119 -9.39 16.69 4.45
CA ALA A 119 -7.99 16.36 4.73
C ALA A 119 -7.82 15.60 6.05
N ALA A 120 -8.65 15.86 7.05
CA ALA A 120 -8.52 15.22 8.36
C ALA A 120 -8.76 13.71 8.29
N ALA A 121 -9.78 13.28 7.56
CA ALA A 121 -10.07 11.87 7.28
C ALA A 121 -8.94 11.21 6.49
N PHE A 122 -8.38 11.91 5.50
CA PHE A 122 -7.24 11.42 4.73
C PHE A 122 -6.00 11.22 5.61
N HIS A 123 -5.63 12.19 6.45
CA HIS A 123 -4.48 12.06 7.37
C HIS A 123 -4.71 10.97 8.42
N ALA A 124 -5.93 10.85 8.94
CA ALA A 124 -6.29 9.75 9.86
C ALA A 124 -6.13 8.38 9.16
N TRP A 125 -6.53 8.28 7.89
CA TRP A 125 -6.33 7.08 7.09
C TRP A 125 -4.85 6.80 6.81
N LEU A 126 -4.04 7.82 6.47
CA LEU A 126 -2.58 7.67 6.30
C LEU A 126 -1.89 7.19 7.58
N GLY A 127 -2.38 7.61 8.75
CA GLY A 127 -1.90 7.17 10.06
C GLY A 127 -2.40 5.78 10.47
N SER A 128 -3.37 5.20 9.76
CA SER A 128 -3.94 3.90 10.08
C SER A 128 -3.00 2.74 9.75
N HIS A 129 -3.25 1.58 10.34
CA HIS A 129 -2.44 0.37 10.10
C HIS A 129 -2.49 -0.11 8.64
N PHE A 130 -3.55 0.20 7.89
CA PHE A 130 -3.70 -0.18 6.48
C PHE A 130 -2.68 0.50 5.56
N VAL A 131 -2.29 1.73 5.91
CA VAL A 131 -1.26 2.48 5.17
C VAL A 131 0.10 2.33 5.83
N ARG A 132 0.15 2.45 7.17
CA ARG A 132 1.41 2.39 7.92
C ARG A 132 2.08 1.02 7.83
N GLY A 133 1.32 -0.07 7.84
CA GLY A 133 1.88 -1.42 7.73
C GLY A 133 2.60 -1.63 6.39
N SER A 134 1.93 -1.32 5.29
CA SER A 134 2.50 -1.42 3.94
C SER A 134 3.63 -0.43 3.71
N TRP A 135 3.55 0.78 4.26
CA TRP A 135 4.63 1.77 4.24
C TRP A 135 5.88 1.28 4.98
N ASN A 136 5.71 0.75 6.20
CA ASN A 136 6.83 0.25 6.99
C ASN A 136 7.53 -0.94 6.30
N GLU A 137 6.75 -1.85 5.68
CA GLU A 137 7.29 -2.94 4.86
C GLU A 137 8.11 -2.38 3.68
N PHE A 138 7.56 -1.40 2.94
CA PHE A 138 8.25 -0.76 1.82
C PHE A 138 9.54 -0.05 2.26
N TYR A 139 9.48 0.67 3.38
CA TYR A 139 10.63 1.38 3.93
C TYR A 139 11.72 0.40 4.35
N ALA A 140 11.38 -0.64 5.13
CA ALA A 140 12.34 -1.61 5.62
C ALA A 140 13.01 -2.39 4.47
N ASP A 141 12.25 -2.85 3.48
CA ASP A 141 12.77 -3.77 2.48
C ASP A 141 13.42 -3.09 1.27
N TYR A 142 13.03 -1.84 0.97
CA TYR A 142 13.51 -1.12 -0.21
C TYR A 142 14.23 0.18 0.14
N LEU A 143 13.55 1.12 0.80
CA LEU A 143 14.13 2.45 1.04
C LEU A 143 15.31 2.41 2.01
N SER A 144 15.26 1.64 3.09
CA SER A 144 16.34 1.56 4.08
C SER A 144 17.65 1.09 3.45
N ARG A 145 17.57 0.14 2.52
CA ARG A 145 18.72 -0.37 1.75
C ARG A 145 19.25 0.67 0.78
N ALA A 146 18.36 1.39 0.09
CA ALA A 146 18.75 2.49 -0.79
C ALA A 146 19.34 3.69 -0.02
N VAL A 147 18.89 3.90 1.22
CA VAL A 147 19.45 4.94 2.10
C VAL A 147 20.81 4.53 2.66
N ALA A 148 20.98 3.26 3.01
CA ALA A 148 22.27 2.73 3.44
C ALA A 148 23.36 2.86 2.36
N THR A 149 23.00 2.90 1.07
CA THR A 149 23.94 3.13 -0.04
C THR A 149 24.22 4.62 -0.32
N GLY A 150 23.78 5.52 0.57
CA GLY A 150 24.12 6.95 0.53
C GLY A 150 23.13 7.84 -0.22
N ALA A 151 21.99 7.31 -0.68
CA ALA A 151 20.92 8.09 -1.31
C ALA A 151 19.90 8.55 -0.26
N GLY A 152 19.42 9.79 -0.31
CA GLY A 152 18.21 10.16 0.43
C GLY A 152 16.98 9.39 -0.08
N PRO A 153 15.93 9.18 0.73
CA PRO A 153 14.72 8.47 0.28
C PRO A 153 14.04 9.15 -0.92
N SER A 154 14.16 10.48 -1.02
CA SER A 154 13.66 11.26 -2.15
C SER A 154 14.58 11.25 -3.38
N SER A 155 15.83 10.79 -3.26
CA SER A 155 16.75 10.64 -4.40
C SER A 155 16.68 9.26 -5.06
N VAL A 156 15.88 8.34 -4.52
CA VAL A 156 15.63 7.04 -5.13
C VAL A 156 14.70 7.23 -6.34
N PRO A 157 15.15 6.89 -7.57
CA PRO A 157 14.32 7.04 -8.77
C PRO A 157 13.00 6.29 -8.65
N GLU A 158 11.96 6.93 -9.18
CA GLU A 158 10.61 6.39 -9.19
C GLU A 158 10.38 5.58 -10.47
N PRO A 159 9.88 4.34 -10.37
CA PRO A 159 9.56 3.54 -11.53
C PRO A 159 8.40 4.16 -12.32
N ASP A 160 8.19 3.71 -13.57
CA ASP A 160 7.08 4.22 -14.38
C ASP A 160 5.72 3.93 -13.69
N LYS A 161 4.97 5.00 -13.39
CA LYS A 161 3.68 4.94 -12.70
C LYS A 161 2.69 4.01 -13.41
N THR A 162 2.59 4.11 -14.74
CA THR A 162 1.58 3.36 -15.50
C THR A 162 1.89 1.87 -15.52
N ARG A 163 3.14 1.50 -15.76
CA ARG A 163 3.64 0.13 -15.74
C ARG A 163 3.48 -0.51 -14.36
N THR A 164 3.83 0.24 -13.31
CA THR A 164 3.74 -0.23 -11.92
C THR A 164 2.28 -0.44 -11.52
N ALA A 165 1.40 0.52 -11.82
CA ALA A 165 -0.03 0.39 -11.54
C ALA A 165 -0.67 -0.77 -12.31
N GLN A 166 -0.28 -0.99 -13.57
CA GLN A 166 -0.76 -2.10 -14.38
C GLN A 166 -0.29 -3.45 -13.79
N THR A 167 0.98 -3.55 -13.41
CA THR A 167 1.54 -4.74 -12.75
C THR A 167 0.79 -5.07 -11.46
N ALA A 168 0.51 -4.06 -10.63
CA ALA A 168 -0.23 -4.23 -9.38
C ALA A 168 -1.69 -4.68 -9.63
N ARG A 169 -2.37 -4.07 -10.60
CA ARG A 169 -3.73 -4.45 -11.01
C ARG A 169 -3.78 -5.89 -11.49
N GLU A 170 -2.86 -6.28 -12.37
CA GLU A 170 -2.77 -7.65 -12.87
C GLU A 170 -2.51 -8.62 -11.73
N ALA A 171 -1.58 -8.31 -10.84
CA ALA A 171 -1.25 -9.12 -9.67
C ALA A 171 -2.47 -9.37 -8.77
N LEU A 172 -3.29 -8.34 -8.52
CA LEU A 172 -4.52 -8.48 -7.74
C LEU A 172 -5.57 -9.35 -8.47
N ASN A 173 -5.75 -9.14 -9.77
CA ASN A 173 -6.74 -9.87 -10.56
C ASN A 173 -6.41 -11.36 -10.70
N VAL A 174 -5.13 -11.70 -10.94
CA VAL A 174 -4.68 -13.09 -11.09
C VAL A 174 -4.25 -13.72 -9.76
N ARG A 175 -4.40 -12.99 -8.65
CA ARG A 175 -3.97 -13.41 -7.30
C ARG A 175 -2.52 -13.88 -7.27
N LYS A 176 -1.60 -13.10 -7.87
CA LYS A 176 -0.19 -13.46 -7.99
C LYS A 176 0.47 -13.54 -6.61
N ALA A 177 0.85 -14.75 -6.20
CA ALA A 177 1.40 -15.02 -4.87
C ALA A 177 2.60 -14.12 -4.51
N LYS A 178 3.49 -13.83 -5.48
CA LYS A 178 4.65 -12.94 -5.33
C LYS A 178 4.32 -11.63 -4.59
N PHE A 179 3.15 -11.05 -4.86
CA PHE A 179 2.77 -9.75 -4.31
C PHE A 179 1.70 -9.82 -3.21
N LEU A 180 1.14 -11.00 -2.95
CA LEU A 180 0.09 -11.18 -1.94
C LEU A 180 0.62 -11.77 -0.64
N VAL A 181 1.57 -12.71 -0.75
CA VAL A 181 2.16 -13.38 0.40
C VAL A 181 3.35 -12.56 0.88
N HIS A 182 3.48 -12.42 2.20
CA HIS A 182 4.69 -11.84 2.78
C HIS A 182 5.87 -12.77 2.48
N HIS A 183 6.85 -12.26 1.74
CA HIS A 183 8.10 -12.94 1.48
C HIS A 183 9.20 -12.28 2.32
N PRO A 184 9.82 -13.00 3.27
CA PRO A 184 10.91 -12.44 4.08
C PRO A 184 12.14 -12.16 3.21
N ASP A 185 12.40 -13.04 2.24
CA ASP A 185 13.53 -12.92 1.32
C ASP A 185 13.06 -12.35 -0.01
N LYS A 186 12.96 -11.02 -0.09
CA LYS A 186 12.69 -10.28 -1.35
C LYS A 186 13.94 -10.19 -2.25
N THR A 187 14.71 -11.27 -2.31
CA THR A 187 15.92 -11.35 -3.13
C THR A 187 15.54 -11.32 -4.62
N GLY A 188 16.23 -10.50 -5.39
CA GLY A 188 15.96 -10.34 -6.83
C GLY A 188 14.71 -9.50 -7.17
N TRP A 189 14.12 -8.81 -6.20
CA TRP A 189 13.05 -7.86 -6.49
C TRP A 189 13.60 -6.57 -7.09
N ALA A 190 12.96 -6.10 -8.16
CA ALA A 190 13.24 -4.80 -8.74
C ALA A 190 12.53 -3.68 -7.96
N ALA A 191 12.91 -2.42 -8.21
CA ALA A 191 12.22 -1.26 -7.65
C ALA A 191 10.72 -1.32 -7.94
N GLU A 192 10.34 -1.61 -9.19
CA GLU A 192 8.95 -1.80 -9.63
C GLU A 192 8.20 -2.82 -8.76
N ASP A 193 8.85 -3.92 -8.35
CA ASP A 193 8.21 -4.96 -7.56
C ASP A 193 7.83 -4.48 -6.16
N HIS A 194 8.70 -3.68 -5.53
CA HIS A 194 8.44 -3.10 -4.21
C HIS A 194 7.27 -2.10 -4.27
N TYR A 195 7.21 -1.25 -5.30
CA TYR A 195 6.09 -0.32 -5.49
C TYR A 195 4.80 -1.10 -5.80
N ALA A 196 4.86 -2.11 -6.67
CA ALA A 196 3.70 -2.94 -6.98
C ALA A 196 3.18 -3.65 -5.74
N ARG A 197 4.05 -4.20 -4.89
CA ARG A 197 3.67 -4.83 -3.62
C ARG A 197 2.96 -3.86 -2.68
N PHE A 198 3.48 -2.64 -2.52
CA PHE A 198 2.82 -1.62 -1.72
C PHE A 198 1.38 -1.37 -2.22
N ILE A 199 1.21 -1.15 -3.53
CA ILE A 199 -0.11 -0.91 -4.15
C ILE A 199 -1.04 -2.11 -3.96
N VAL A 200 -0.54 -3.33 -4.20
CA VAL A 200 -1.32 -4.57 -4.06
C VAL A 200 -1.85 -4.72 -2.65
N THR A 201 -1.00 -4.58 -1.64
CA THR A 201 -1.39 -4.68 -0.23
C THR A 201 -2.35 -3.57 0.16
N LEU A 202 -2.02 -2.32 -0.18
CA LEU A 202 -2.85 -1.17 0.14
C LEU A 202 -4.26 -1.32 -0.42
N VAL A 203 -4.40 -1.68 -1.70
CA VAL A 203 -5.70 -1.85 -2.33
C VAL A 203 -6.45 -3.04 -1.76
N ALA A 204 -5.79 -4.20 -1.58
CA ALA A 204 -6.44 -5.38 -1.02
C ALA A 204 -7.03 -5.11 0.37
N ASP A 205 -6.27 -4.47 1.25
CA ASP A 205 -6.68 -4.18 2.62
C ASP A 205 -7.80 -3.13 2.66
N ASN A 206 -7.72 -2.11 1.81
CA ASN A 206 -8.73 -1.05 1.76
C ASN A 206 -10.04 -1.49 1.08
N MET A 207 -10.00 -2.51 0.22
CA MET A 207 -11.21 -3.18 -0.26
C MET A 207 -11.94 -3.91 0.88
N LEU A 208 -11.22 -4.47 1.86
CA LEU A 208 -11.83 -5.10 3.04
C LEU A 208 -12.50 -4.07 3.97
N GLN A 209 -12.00 -2.83 3.95
CA GLN A 209 -12.56 -1.71 4.72
C GLN A 209 -13.64 -0.91 3.98
N ASN A 210 -14.06 -1.37 2.79
CA ASN A 210 -15.02 -0.68 1.93
C ASN A 210 -14.61 0.75 1.54
N LEU A 211 -13.30 1.08 1.53
CA LEU A 211 -12.84 2.32 0.93
C LEU A 211 -13.10 2.31 -0.58
N TRP A 212 -12.88 1.15 -1.20
CA TRP A 212 -13.31 0.84 -2.56
C TRP A 212 -14.14 -0.43 -2.56
N SER A 213 -15.28 -0.39 -3.25
CA SER A 213 -16.07 -1.59 -3.49
C SER A 213 -15.41 -2.48 -4.55
N GLU A 214 -15.72 -3.78 -4.51
CA GLU A 214 -15.29 -4.73 -5.56
C GLU A 214 -15.78 -4.31 -6.95
N SER A 215 -16.95 -3.67 -7.02
CA SER A 215 -17.52 -3.16 -8.28
C SER A 215 -16.72 -1.99 -8.86
N GLU A 216 -16.23 -1.08 -8.00
CA GLU A 216 -15.38 0.03 -8.40
C GLU A 216 -14.01 -0.48 -8.83
N TRP A 217 -13.44 -1.45 -8.10
CA TRP A 217 -12.20 -2.11 -8.51
C TRP A 217 -12.31 -2.71 -9.91
N LYS A 218 -13.39 -3.43 -10.21
CA LYS A 218 -13.62 -4.02 -11.55
C LYS A 218 -13.70 -2.97 -12.66
N LYS A 219 -14.30 -1.81 -12.39
CA LYS A 219 -14.50 -0.74 -13.40
C LYS A 219 -13.29 0.18 -13.54
N ARG A 220 -12.64 0.55 -12.43
CA ARG A 220 -11.63 1.61 -12.34
C ARG A 220 -10.35 1.18 -11.64
N GLY A 221 -10.07 -0.12 -11.57
CA GLY A 221 -8.93 -0.65 -10.83
C GLY A 221 -7.57 -0.08 -11.25
N LEU A 222 -7.41 0.30 -12.52
CA LEU A 222 -6.17 0.97 -12.96
C LEU A 222 -6.03 2.38 -12.39
N ASP A 223 -7.13 3.15 -12.34
CA ASP A 223 -7.12 4.49 -11.74
C ASP A 223 -6.85 4.41 -10.23
N ILE A 224 -7.48 3.44 -9.56
CA ILE A 224 -7.26 3.17 -8.13
C ILE A 224 -5.79 2.80 -7.88
N ALA A 225 -5.21 1.92 -8.69
CA ALA A 225 -3.79 1.57 -8.58
C ALA A 225 -2.86 2.77 -8.83
N LYS A 226 -3.21 3.65 -9.78
CA LYS A 226 -2.49 4.91 -10.02
C LYS A 226 -2.62 5.89 -8.85
N ALA A 227 -3.77 5.97 -8.19
CA ALA A 227 -3.96 6.80 -7.00
C ALA A 227 -3.14 6.24 -5.81
N ALA A 228 -3.14 4.93 -5.61
CA ALA A 228 -2.31 4.25 -4.61
C ALA A 228 -0.81 4.46 -4.85
N TYR A 229 -0.36 4.51 -6.11
CA TYR A 229 1.01 4.90 -6.45
C TYR A 229 1.34 6.32 -5.96
N GLU A 230 0.45 7.28 -6.19
CA GLU A 230 0.66 8.66 -5.74
C GLU A 230 0.68 8.77 -4.20
N VAL A 231 -0.11 7.96 -3.50
CA VAL A 231 -0.03 7.85 -2.03
C VAL A 231 1.37 7.43 -1.61
N LEU A 232 1.98 6.44 -2.28
CA LEU A 232 3.34 6.01 -1.99
C LEU A 232 4.36 7.14 -2.21
N VAL A 233 4.25 7.86 -3.33
CA VAL A 233 5.12 9.01 -3.64
C VAL A 233 4.97 10.12 -2.61
N PHE A 234 3.73 10.41 -2.21
CA PHE A 234 3.43 11.36 -1.15
C PHE A 234 4.05 10.95 0.18
N LEU A 235 3.95 9.67 0.57
CA LEU A 235 4.58 9.14 1.78
C LEU A 235 6.11 9.24 1.71
N LYS A 236 6.74 8.94 0.56
CA LYS A 236 8.17 9.15 0.37
C LYS A 236 8.59 10.60 0.58
N ALA A 237 7.79 11.54 0.09
CA ALA A 237 8.09 12.97 0.19
C ALA A 237 7.87 13.54 1.61
N THR A 238 6.92 12.98 2.37
CA THR A 238 6.46 13.56 3.65
C THR A 238 6.90 12.77 4.88
N MET A 239 7.11 11.47 4.75
CA MET A 239 7.45 10.55 5.83
C MET A 239 8.88 10.02 5.67
N VAL A 240 9.84 10.94 5.60
CA VAL A 240 11.25 10.62 5.84
C VAL A 240 11.37 10.25 7.33
N TYR A 241 11.13 8.99 7.64
CA TYR A 241 11.35 8.46 8.99
C TYR A 241 12.85 8.43 9.25
N ALA A 242 13.37 9.50 9.85
CA ALA A 242 14.41 9.33 10.85
C ALA A 242 13.69 8.87 12.12
N ASP A 243 13.53 7.56 12.32
CA ASP A 243 13.40 7.09 13.69
C ASP A 243 14.80 7.21 14.30
N PRO A 244 15.04 8.15 15.24
CA PRO A 244 16.34 8.24 15.89
C PRO A 244 16.64 7.02 16.77
N ASN A 245 15.67 6.14 17.02
CA ASN A 245 15.84 4.99 17.88
C ASN A 245 14.96 3.80 17.46
N PRO A 246 15.29 3.10 16.37
CA PRO A 246 14.56 1.89 16.00
C PRO A 246 14.63 0.87 17.16
N PRO A 247 13.56 0.10 17.43
CA PRO A 247 13.60 -0.96 18.42
C PRO A 247 14.74 -1.92 18.13
N SER A 248 15.79 -1.88 18.96
CA SER A 248 16.91 -2.81 18.88
C SER A 248 16.49 -4.11 19.53
N TYR A 249 16.22 -5.12 18.72
CA TYR A 249 16.14 -6.50 19.19
C TYR A 249 17.56 -7.07 19.24
N SER A 250 18.36 -6.57 20.18
CA SER A 250 19.59 -7.25 20.59
C SER A 250 19.18 -8.40 21.50
N ALA A 251 19.31 -9.63 21.01
CA ALA A 251 19.16 -10.86 21.80
C ALA A 251 20.38 -11.09 22.69
#